data_AF-A0A060BPZ3-F1
#
_entry.id   AF-A0A060BPZ3-F1
#
_cell.length_a   1.000
_cell.length_b   1.000
_cell.length_c   1.000
_cell.angle_alpha   90.00
_cell.angle_beta   90.00
_cell.angle_gamma   90.00
#
_symmetry.space_group_name_H-M   'P 1'
#
loop_
_entity.id
_entity.type
_entity.pdbx_description
1 polymer ?
#
loop_
_entity_poly.entity_id
_entity_poly.type
_entity_poly.pdbx_seq_one_letter_code
_entity_poly.pdbx_strand_id
1 'polypeptide(L)'
;YASVRGTYVNGVYDIVPMPQAEPLHGLVTEKQTLVNIADIQDVKLYVDGILCTPLDDGFVEGCRILDMDDGVTVRTLVWKSPQGRSYASR
;
A
#
# COMPACT_ATOMS: atom_id res chain seq x y z
N TYR A 1 -2.51 11.79 -3.67
CA TYR A 1 -1.29 10.99 -3.40
C TYR A 1 -1.40 9.70 -4.20
N ALA A 2 -0.40 9.39 -5.03
CA ALA A 2 -0.38 8.12 -5.78
C ALA A 2 0.44 7.11 -4.97
N SER A 3 -0.13 5.92 -4.73
CA SER A 3 0.54 4.82 -4.05
C SER A 3 0.47 3.57 -4.91
N VAL A 4 1.52 2.75 -4.89
CA VAL A 4 1.53 1.43 -5.52
C VAL A 4 1.23 0.41 -4.45
N ARG A 5 0.10 -0.29 -4.60
CA ARG A 5 -0.35 -1.32 -3.67
C ARG A 5 -0.03 -2.69 -4.23
N GLY A 6 0.51 -3.56 -3.39
CA GLY A 6 1.05 -4.84 -3.80
C GLY A 6 0.89 -5.89 -2.71
N THR A 7 0.14 -6.94 -2.98
CA THR A 7 0.16 -8.18 -2.18
C THR A 7 0.65 -9.30 -3.08
N TYR A 8 1.66 -10.03 -2.65
CA TYR A 8 2.31 -11.07 -3.42
C TYR A 8 2.46 -12.33 -2.58
N VAL A 9 2.21 -13.48 -3.18
CA VAL A 9 2.45 -14.78 -2.58
C VAL A 9 3.58 -15.45 -3.33
N ASN A 10 4.57 -15.95 -2.60
CA ASN A 10 5.69 -16.66 -3.21
C ASN A 10 5.17 -17.87 -4.00
N GLY A 11 5.66 -18.05 -5.24
CA GLY A 11 5.24 -19.13 -6.13
C GLY A 11 3.95 -18.87 -6.92
N VAL A 12 3.24 -17.76 -6.67
CA VAL A 12 2.08 -17.34 -7.46
C VAL A 12 2.53 -16.36 -8.54
N TYR A 13 2.61 -16.83 -9.78
CA TYR A 13 3.04 -16.06 -10.93
C TYR A 13 2.18 -16.34 -12.15
N ASP A 14 2.25 -15.43 -13.13
CA ASP A 14 1.64 -15.59 -14.44
C ASP A 14 2.72 -15.47 -15.54
N ILE A 15 2.45 -16.04 -16.72
CA ILE A 15 3.31 -15.93 -17.89
C ILE A 15 2.75 -14.83 -18.77
N VAL A 16 3.54 -13.77 -18.97
CA VAL A 16 3.14 -12.60 -19.74
C VAL A 16 4.06 -12.41 -20.95
N PRO A 17 3.56 -11.82 -22.05
CA PRO A 17 4.39 -11.45 -23.17
C PRO A 17 5.55 -10.55 -22.74
N MET A 18 6.72 -10.83 -23.30
CA MET A 18 7.92 -10.01 -23.16
C MET A 18 8.36 -9.56 -24.56
N PRO A 19 7.81 -8.44 -25.07
CA PRO A 19 8.15 -7.95 -26.39
C PRO A 19 9.63 -7.56 -26.42
N GLN A 20 10.35 -8.10 -27.38
CA GLN A 20 11.71 -7.70 -27.69
C GLN A 20 11.68 -6.47 -28.59
N ALA A 21 12.74 -5.64 -28.52
CA ALA A 21 12.88 -4.52 -29.45
C ALA A 21 13.02 -5.00 -30.91
N GLU A 22 13.64 -6.17 -31.11
CA GLU A 22 13.82 -6.83 -32.41
C GLU A 22 13.53 -8.35 -32.31
N PRO A 23 12.88 -8.97 -33.31
CA PRO A 23 12.57 -10.40 -33.30
C PRO A 23 13.79 -11.22 -33.76
N LEU A 24 14.75 -11.42 -32.86
CA LEU A 24 15.96 -12.21 -33.11
C LEU A 24 15.76 -13.67 -32.70
N HIS A 25 16.37 -14.58 -33.46
CA HIS A 25 16.32 -16.01 -33.16
C HIS A 25 16.96 -16.31 -31.80
N GLY A 26 16.29 -17.13 -30.99
CA GLY A 26 16.77 -17.56 -29.67
C GLY A 26 16.44 -16.60 -28.51
N LEU A 27 15.82 -15.45 -28.78
CA LEU A 27 15.33 -14.58 -27.71
C LEU A 27 14.03 -15.10 -27.11
N VAL A 28 13.93 -15.00 -25.78
CA VAL A 28 12.71 -15.29 -25.03
C VAL A 28 11.64 -14.23 -25.30
N THR A 29 10.43 -14.68 -25.64
CA THR A 29 9.29 -13.81 -25.97
C THR A 29 8.24 -13.72 -24.87
N GLU A 30 8.47 -14.44 -23.77
CA GLU A 30 7.58 -14.53 -22.62
C GLU A 30 8.41 -14.47 -21.34
N LYS A 31 7.79 -14.04 -20.24
CA LYS A 31 8.39 -14.00 -18.92
C LYS A 31 7.40 -14.38 -17.84
N GLN A 32 7.90 -14.92 -16.74
CA GLN A 32 7.12 -15.10 -15.52
C GLN A 32 7.12 -13.79 -14.72
N THR A 33 5.97 -13.39 -14.20
CA THR A 33 5.83 -12.24 -13.31
C THR A 33 4.97 -12.60 -12.11
N LEU A 34 5.37 -12.16 -10.91
CA LEU A 34 4.51 -12.28 -9.73
C LEU A 34 3.23 -11.48 -9.95
N VAL A 35 2.10 -12.09 -9.60
CA VAL A 35 0.79 -11.46 -9.72
C VAL A 35 0.54 -10.64 -8.47
N ASN A 36 0.12 -9.39 -8.67
CA ASN A 36 -0.46 -8.61 -7.58
C ASN A 36 -1.86 -9.16 -7.30
N ILE A 37 -2.01 -9.87 -6.19
CA ILE A 37 -3.29 -10.51 -5.83
C ILE A 37 -4.25 -9.48 -5.19
N ALA A 38 -5.41 -9.97 -4.73
CA ALA A 38 -6.40 -9.14 -4.07
C ALA A 38 -5.79 -8.37 -2.89
N ASP A 39 -6.14 -7.08 -2.81
CA ASP A 39 -5.74 -6.22 -1.71
C ASP A 39 -6.63 -6.46 -0.49
N ILE A 40 -6.01 -6.90 0.60
CA ILE A 40 -6.67 -7.15 1.89
C ILE A 40 -6.13 -6.24 3.01
N GLN A 41 -5.29 -5.26 2.67
CA GLN A 41 -4.57 -4.43 3.65
C GLN A 41 -5.36 -3.19 4.07
N ASP A 42 -6.51 -2.93 3.45
CA ASP A 42 -7.27 -1.71 3.64
C ASP A 42 -8.01 -1.65 4.99
N VAL A 43 -7.77 -0.58 5.74
CA VAL A 43 -8.49 -0.25 6.97
C VAL A 43 -8.95 1.20 6.88
N LYS A 44 -10.27 1.43 7.03
CA LYS A 44 -10.86 2.77 7.05
C LYS A 44 -11.39 3.08 8.44
N LEU A 45 -10.97 4.21 8.99
CA LEU A 45 -11.45 4.71 10.27
C LEU A 45 -12.37 5.90 10.03
N TYR A 46 -13.55 5.87 10.63
CA TYR A 46 -14.51 6.96 10.58
C TYR A 46 -14.75 7.50 11.99
N VAL A 47 -14.71 8.82 12.14
CA VAL A 47 -15.01 9.53 13.39
C VAL A 47 -16.17 10.48 13.10
N ASP A 48 -17.27 10.33 13.83
CA ASP A 48 -18.50 11.10 13.60
C ASP A 48 -18.98 11.06 12.12
N GLY A 49 -18.78 9.92 11.44
CA GLY A 49 -19.14 9.70 10.03
C GLY A 49 -18.15 10.28 9.02
N ILE A 50 -17.09 10.94 9.47
CA ILE A 50 -16.05 11.54 8.62
C ILE A 50 -14.85 10.61 8.55
N LEU A 51 -14.30 10.40 7.36
CA LEU A 51 -13.11 9.58 7.16
C LEU A 51 -11.91 10.25 7.86
N CYS A 52 -11.32 9.58 8.84
CA CYS A 52 -10.06 10.00 9.45
C CYS A 52 -8.91 9.59 8.53
N THR A 53 -8.25 10.56 7.90
CA THR A 53 -7.21 10.30 6.89
C THR A 53 -6.04 11.27 7.04
N PRO A 54 -4.80 10.84 6.77
CA PRO A 54 -3.64 11.74 6.73
C PRO A 54 -3.59 12.61 5.46
N LEU A 55 -4.61 12.53 4.60
CA LEU A 55 -4.65 13.21 3.30
C LEU A 55 -5.53 14.47 3.29
N ASP A 56 -6.15 14.81 4.42
CA ASP A 56 -7.01 15.98 4.56
C ASP A 56 -6.42 17.01 5.53
N ASP A 57 -7.11 18.15 5.67
CA ASP A 57 -6.71 19.26 6.54
C ASP A 57 -6.80 18.93 8.04
N GLY A 58 -7.36 17.77 8.40
CA GLY A 58 -7.40 17.29 9.77
C GLY A 58 -6.09 16.62 10.20
N PHE A 59 -5.18 16.29 9.28
CA PHE A 59 -3.88 15.70 9.61
C PHE A 59 -3.04 16.67 10.46
N VAL A 60 -2.56 16.20 11.62
CA VAL A 60 -1.69 16.98 12.51
C VAL A 60 -0.29 16.40 12.51
N GLU A 61 -0.16 15.11 12.78
CA GLU A 61 1.12 14.42 12.89
C GLU A 61 0.95 12.95 12.53
N GLY A 62 1.99 12.32 11.99
CA GLY A 62 2.00 10.87 11.78
C GLY A 62 3.41 10.32 11.78
N CYS A 63 3.56 9.10 12.28
CA CYS A 63 4.82 8.36 12.28
C CYS A 63 4.60 6.96 11.67
N ARG A 64 5.63 6.44 11.02
CA ARG A 64 5.68 5.06 10.56
C ARG A 64 7.02 4.45 10.96
N ILE A 65 6.94 3.31 11.65
CA ILE A 65 8.10 2.59 12.16
C ILE A 65 8.09 1.18 11.58
N LEU A 66 9.25 0.71 11.15
CA LEU A 66 9.51 -0.70 10.86
C LEU A 66 10.26 -1.26 12.06
N ASP A 67 9.55 -2.04 12.86
CA ASP A 67 10.15 -2.82 13.94
C ASP A 67 10.71 -4.11 13.33
N MET A 68 12.03 -4.18 13.24
CA MET A 68 12.73 -5.33 12.65
C MET A 68 12.81 -6.52 13.60
N ASP A 69 12.74 -6.28 14.91
CA ASP A 69 12.85 -7.32 15.93
C ASP A 69 11.51 -8.05 16.07
N ASP A 70 10.40 -7.30 16.11
CA ASP A 70 9.04 -7.86 16.16
C ASP A 70 8.46 -8.17 14.78
N GLY A 71 9.12 -7.71 13.70
CA GLY A 71 8.70 -7.96 12.32
C GLY A 71 7.41 -7.24 11.92
N VAL A 72 7.11 -6.11 12.55
CA VAL A 72 5.87 -5.34 12.34
C VAL A 72 6.13 -3.97 11.76
N THR A 73 5.17 -3.46 10.99
CA THR A 73 5.12 -2.03 10.64
C THR A 73 4.05 -1.36 11.48
N VAL A 74 4.44 -0.37 12.28
CA VAL A 74 3.53 0.43 13.12
C VAL A 74 3.29 1.78 12.46
N ARG A 75 2.05 2.25 12.51
CA ARG A 75 1.66 3.59 12.06
C ARG A 75 0.90 4.30 13.17
N THR A 76 1.34 5.50 13.53
CA THR A 76 0.61 6.38 14.45
C THR A 76 0.15 7.63 13.72
N LEU A 77 -0.99 8.16 14.15
CA LEU A 77 -1.67 9.30 13.54
C LEU A 77 -2.29 10.18 14.63
N VAL A 78 -2.01 11.47 14.58
CA VAL A 78 -2.78 12.51 15.27
C VAL A 78 -3.62 13.24 14.23
N TRP A 79 -4.92 13.26 14.43
CA TRP A 79 -5.88 13.85 13.50
C TRP A 79 -6.92 14.69 14.25
N LYS A 80 -7.33 15.81 13.66
CA LYS A 80 -8.31 16.75 14.20
C LYS A 80 -9.56 16.76 13.32
N SER A 81 -10.71 16.53 13.93
CA SER A 81 -11.98 16.57 13.21
C SER A 81 -12.38 18.00 12.82
N PRO A 82 -13.27 18.17 11.82
CA PRO A 82 -13.81 19.48 11.47
C PRO A 82 -14.49 20.22 12.63
N GLN A 83 -15.02 19.49 13.61
CA GLN A 83 -15.62 20.05 14.84
C GLN A 83 -14.58 20.46 15.89
N GLY A 84 -13.28 20.31 15.59
CA GLY A 84 -12.17 20.76 16.42
C GLY A 84 -11.66 19.77 17.46
N ARG A 85 -12.17 18.53 17.49
CA ARG A 85 -11.71 17.48 18.42
C ARG A 85 -10.47 16.78 17.89
N SER A 86 -9.49 16.51 18.76
CA SER A 86 -8.25 15.83 18.41
C SER A 86 -8.26 14.37 18.85
N TYR A 87 -7.77 13.49 17.99
CA TYR A 87 -7.69 12.04 18.19
C TYR A 87 -6.27 11.57 17.87
N ALA A 88 -5.77 10.62 18.66
CA ALA A 88 -4.46 10.02 18.46
C ALA A 88 -4.60 8.49 18.42
N SER A 89 -4.04 7.85 17.39
CA SER A 89 -3.90 6.39 17.37
C SER A 89 -2.67 5.99 18.18
N ARG A 90 -2.80 4.96 19.01
CA ARG A 90 -1.70 4.38 19.77
C ARG A 90 -1.08 3.21 19.02
#